data_AF-A0AA39V1L8-F1
#
_entry.id   AF-A0AA39V1L8-F1
#
_cell.length_a   1.000
_cell.length_b   1.000
_cell.length_c   1.000
_cell.angle_alpha   90.00
_cell.angle_beta   90.00
_cell.angle_gamma   90.00
#
_symmetry.space_group_name_H-M   'P 1'
#
loop_
_entity.id
_entity.type
_entity.pdbx_description
1 polymer ?
#
loop_
_entity_poly.entity_id
_entity_poly.type
_entity_poly.pdbx_seq_one_letter_code
_entity_poly.pdbx_strand_id
1 'polypeptide(L)'
;MMLCSNRSEGFRQGPLSHLYSHILTSCFLDTILVPLCTWLYLLVVVVLAAIGARRSPGLRRSHKTSEDVEFDGLADSGHKRSHGIAHKAFSILYYLLLLAQVLMCVLEITRLSLAHLRIGLLPFTFVSLILACALHFTRGFRGRVLGWKWANLAVFIALAVTNGVKIAEEVKEGTGQRKGSKYPESDEIIDVSVMVGVYAALAILETMLRP
;
A
#
# COMPACT_ATOMS: atom_id res chain seq x y z
N MET A 1 10.94 -4.67 -26.87
CA MET A 1 10.13 -3.56 -26.34
C MET A 1 10.93 -2.86 -25.26
N MET A 2 11.36 -1.61 -25.46
CA MET A 2 12.16 -0.88 -24.46
C MET A 2 11.25 -0.27 -23.39
N LEU A 3 11.32 -0.77 -22.15
CA LEU A 3 10.82 -0.03 -20.99
C LEU A 3 11.70 1.24 -20.87
N CYS A 4 11.09 2.42 -20.78
CA CYS A 4 11.75 3.72 -20.56
C CYS A 4 12.70 4.27 -21.66
N SER A 5 12.35 4.18 -22.96
CA SER A 5 13.21 4.73 -24.03
C SER A 5 13.25 6.27 -24.13
N ASN A 6 12.44 6.99 -23.34
CA ASN A 6 12.28 8.45 -23.42
C ASN A 6 12.68 9.19 -22.12
N ARG A 7 13.24 8.47 -21.14
CA ARG A 7 13.96 9.07 -20.00
C ARG A 7 15.46 9.12 -20.39
N SER A 8 16.13 10.20 -20.04
CA SER A 8 17.59 10.40 -20.21
C SER A 8 18.43 9.29 -19.59
N GLU A 9 17.84 8.51 -18.67
CA GLU A 9 18.49 7.47 -17.88
C GLU A 9 18.34 6.06 -18.44
N GLY A 10 17.93 5.92 -19.71
CA GLY A 10 17.44 4.69 -20.34
C GLY A 10 18.03 3.35 -19.82
N PHE A 11 17.20 2.32 -19.79
CA PHE A 11 17.47 0.95 -19.28
C PHE A 11 18.62 0.17 -19.97
N ARG A 12 19.45 0.84 -20.78
CA ARG A 12 20.40 0.23 -21.72
C ARG A 12 21.71 -0.24 -21.07
N GLN A 13 22.03 0.17 -19.83
CA GLN A 13 23.32 -0.16 -19.20
C GLN A 13 23.31 -0.65 -17.74
N GLY A 14 22.15 -0.78 -17.07
CA GLY A 14 22.07 -1.39 -15.73
C GLY A 14 21.20 -0.61 -14.72
N PRO A 15 21.22 -0.97 -13.43
CA PRO A 15 20.41 -0.35 -12.38
C PRO A 15 20.90 1.05 -11.93
N LEU A 16 22.08 1.48 -12.38
CA LEU A 16 22.77 2.70 -11.92
C LEU A 16 22.76 3.78 -13.00
N SER A 17 22.44 5.01 -12.62
CA SER A 17 22.46 6.18 -13.50
C SER A 17 23.90 6.55 -13.91
N HIS A 18 24.14 6.84 -15.20
CA HIS A 18 25.47 7.20 -15.74
C HIS A 18 25.97 8.59 -15.27
N LEU A 19 25.10 9.40 -14.65
CA LEU A 19 25.43 10.72 -14.11
C LEU A 19 25.92 10.68 -12.64
N TYR A 20 25.52 9.65 -11.88
CA TYR A 20 25.95 9.43 -10.50
C TYR A 20 25.93 7.93 -10.18
N SER A 21 27.11 7.36 -9.90
CA SER A 21 27.36 5.92 -9.69
C SER A 21 26.67 5.28 -8.47
N HIS A 22 25.84 6.01 -7.73
CA HIS A 22 25.21 5.59 -6.47
C HIS A 22 23.69 5.80 -6.41
N ILE A 23 23.04 6.22 -7.50
CA ILE A 23 21.60 6.54 -7.55
C ILE A 23 20.90 5.51 -8.44
N LEU A 24 19.80 4.90 -7.97
CA LEU A 24 18.99 4.01 -8.79
C LEU A 24 18.23 4.84 -9.81
N THR A 25 18.08 4.34 -11.03
CA THR A 25 17.26 5.04 -12.02
C THR A 25 15.79 5.00 -11.57
N SER A 26 15.06 6.11 -11.71
CA SER A 26 13.61 6.15 -11.45
C SER A 26 12.84 5.08 -12.26
N CYS A 27 13.35 4.68 -13.43
CA CYS A 27 12.79 3.58 -14.21
C CYS A 27 12.98 2.21 -13.54
N PHE A 28 14.13 1.94 -12.91
CA PHE A 28 14.37 0.71 -12.17
C PHE A 28 13.42 0.61 -10.97
N LEU A 29 13.18 1.73 -10.27
CA LEU A 29 12.21 1.78 -9.18
C LEU A 29 10.79 1.44 -9.67
N ASP A 30 10.32 2.11 -10.72
CA ASP A 30 8.96 1.93 -11.27
C ASP A 30 8.75 0.55 -11.93
N THR A 31 9.82 -0.13 -12.37
CA THR A 31 9.74 -1.39 -13.11
C THR A 31 10.07 -2.62 -12.28
N ILE A 32 10.98 -2.48 -11.31
CA ILE A 32 11.51 -3.62 -10.53
C ILE A 32 11.15 -3.45 -9.06
N LEU A 33 11.52 -2.34 -8.42
CA LEU A 33 11.41 -2.24 -6.95
C LEU A 33 9.96 -2.18 -6.48
N VAL A 34 9.16 -1.29 -7.05
CA VAL A 34 7.75 -1.10 -6.67
C VAL A 34 6.91 -2.37 -6.95
N PRO A 35 7.00 -2.99 -8.14
CA PRO A 35 6.29 -4.25 -8.40
C PRO A 35 6.78 -5.41 -7.53
N LEU A 36 8.07 -5.45 -7.16
CA LEU A 36 8.62 -6.49 -6.30
C LEU A 36 7.97 -6.50 -4.91
N CYS A 37 7.66 -5.34 -4.35
CA CYS A 37 6.86 -5.26 -3.11
C CYS A 37 5.50 -5.95 -3.27
N THR A 38 4.82 -5.73 -4.40
CA THR A 38 3.53 -6.38 -4.70
C THR A 38 3.69 -7.89 -4.90
N TRP A 39 4.72 -8.35 -5.62
CA TRP A 39 4.99 -9.78 -5.81
C TRP A 39 5.28 -10.51 -4.50
N LEU A 40 6.12 -9.92 -3.65
CA LEU A 40 6.40 -10.46 -2.31
C LEU A 40 5.13 -10.51 -1.47
N TYR A 41 4.32 -9.46 -1.49
CA TYR A 41 3.05 -9.42 -0.78
C TYR A 41 2.10 -10.52 -1.25
N LEU A 42 1.93 -10.71 -2.57
CA LEU A 42 1.14 -11.81 -3.13
C LEU A 42 1.63 -13.17 -2.66
N LEU A 43 2.95 -13.41 -2.73
CA LEU A 43 3.56 -14.66 -2.29
C LEU A 43 3.30 -14.90 -0.80
N VAL A 44 3.51 -13.89 0.05
CA VAL A 44 3.26 -13.98 1.49
C VAL A 44 1.80 -14.31 1.76
N VAL A 45 0.84 -13.61 1.13
CA VAL A 45 -0.59 -13.87 1.30
C VAL A 45 -0.96 -15.30 0.88
N VAL A 46 -0.43 -15.79 -0.24
CA VAL A 46 -0.65 -17.17 -0.71
C VAL A 46 -0.09 -18.19 0.29
N VAL A 47 1.12 -17.97 0.82
CA VAL A 47 1.73 -18.84 1.83
C VAL A 47 0.91 -18.85 3.11
N LEU A 48 0.50 -17.68 3.61
CA LEU A 48 -0.34 -17.56 4.81
C LEU A 48 -1.71 -18.24 4.62
N ALA A 49 -2.32 -18.11 3.44
CA ALA A 49 -3.54 -18.81 3.09
C ALA A 49 -3.35 -20.33 3.05
N ALA A 50 -2.24 -20.81 2.46
CA ALA A 50 -1.93 -22.24 2.39
C ALA A 50 -1.67 -22.84 3.78
N ILE A 51 -0.97 -22.13 4.67
CA ILE A 51 -0.76 -22.54 6.06
C ILE A 51 -2.10 -22.62 6.80
N GLY A 52 -2.98 -21.64 6.64
CA GLY A 52 -4.30 -21.64 7.26
C GLY A 52 -5.22 -22.75 6.75
N ALA A 53 -5.17 -23.04 5.45
CA ALA A 53 -5.88 -24.17 4.86
C ALA A 53 -5.39 -25.52 5.40
N ARG A 54 -4.06 -25.70 5.55
CA ARG A 54 -3.46 -26.93 6.09
C ARG A 54 -3.75 -27.14 7.58
N ARG A 55 -3.96 -26.08 8.36
CA ARG A 55 -4.35 -26.17 9.78
C ARG A 55 -5.84 -26.44 10.00
N SER A 56 -6.64 -26.51 8.93
CA SER A 56 -8.10 -26.66 9.01
C SER A 56 -8.69 -28.07 8.78
N PRO A 57 -8.09 -29.22 9.21
CA PRO A 57 -8.83 -30.46 9.28
C PRO A 57 -9.25 -30.77 10.74
N GLY A 58 -10.43 -30.28 11.14
CA GLY A 58 -11.21 -30.84 12.25
C GLY A 58 -11.05 -30.20 13.64
N LEU A 59 -12.20 -29.99 14.29
CA LEU A 59 -12.44 -29.79 15.74
C LEU A 59 -12.24 -28.40 16.38
N ARG A 60 -13.38 -27.71 16.57
CA ARG A 60 -13.97 -27.19 17.83
C ARG A 60 -14.83 -25.97 17.47
N ARG A 61 -16.18 -25.93 17.54
CA ARG A 61 -17.17 -26.52 18.46
C ARG A 61 -16.66 -26.63 19.89
N SER A 62 -16.58 -25.48 20.55
CA SER A 62 -16.45 -25.30 22.01
C SER A 62 -16.64 -23.80 22.24
N HIS A 63 -17.57 -23.26 23.03
CA HIS A 63 -18.59 -23.78 23.91
C HIS A 63 -19.48 -22.54 24.15
N LYS A 64 -20.76 -22.56 23.78
CA LYS A 64 -21.71 -21.56 24.33
C LYS A 64 -22.00 -22.03 25.74
N THR A 65 -21.29 -21.49 26.73
CA THR A 65 -21.78 -21.52 28.11
C THR A 65 -22.74 -20.33 28.22
N SER A 66 -24.03 -20.62 28.19
CA SER A 66 -25.03 -19.77 28.82
C SER A 66 -24.90 -19.92 30.34
N GLU A 67 -25.36 -18.90 31.06
CA GLU A 67 -25.42 -18.76 32.54
C GLU A 67 -24.07 -18.26 33.10
N ASP A 68 -23.97 -17.02 33.60
CA ASP A 68 -24.68 -16.54 34.78
C ASP A 68 -24.94 -15.01 34.85
N VAL A 69 -26.14 -14.69 35.34
CA VAL A 69 -26.54 -13.59 36.24
C VAL A 69 -26.52 -12.14 35.74
N GLU A 70 -27.73 -11.69 35.41
CA GLU A 70 -28.21 -10.31 35.42
C GLU A 70 -28.35 -9.80 36.87
N PHE A 71 -27.52 -8.83 37.28
CA PHE A 71 -27.84 -7.90 38.37
C PHE A 71 -27.00 -6.60 38.29
N ASP A 72 -27.73 -5.50 38.09
CA ASP A 72 -27.46 -4.08 38.38
C ASP A 72 -26.24 -3.31 37.85
N GLY A 73 -26.53 -2.14 37.26
CA GLY A 73 -25.57 -1.03 37.18
C GLY A 73 -25.81 -0.03 36.05
N LEU A 74 -26.77 0.89 36.23
CA LEU A 74 -27.20 1.99 35.36
C LEU A 74 -26.13 3.08 35.05
N ALA A 75 -24.86 2.74 34.79
CA ALA A 75 -23.78 3.74 34.66
C ALA A 75 -22.68 3.47 33.60
N ASP A 76 -22.90 2.68 32.54
CA ASP A 76 -21.85 2.40 31.53
C ASP A 76 -22.33 2.42 30.05
N SER A 77 -23.36 3.22 29.75
CA SER A 77 -23.90 3.32 28.38
C SER A 77 -23.19 4.36 27.49
N GLY A 78 -22.33 5.21 28.08
CA GLY A 78 -21.57 6.23 27.34
C GLY A 78 -20.31 5.70 26.67
N HIS A 79 -19.55 4.85 27.36
CA HIS A 79 -18.22 4.41 26.89
C HIS A 79 -18.28 3.34 25.80
N LYS A 80 -19.21 2.37 25.92
CA LYS A 80 -19.43 1.34 24.89
C LYS A 80 -20.00 1.91 23.58
N ARG A 81 -20.81 2.97 23.66
CA ARG A 81 -21.42 3.63 22.49
C ARG A 81 -20.40 4.48 21.71
N SER A 82 -19.48 5.16 22.43
CA SER A 82 -18.39 5.94 21.84
C SER A 82 -17.40 5.07 21.05
N HIS A 83 -17.00 3.92 21.61
CA HIS A 83 -16.06 3.00 20.95
C HIS A 83 -16.61 2.46 19.61
N GLY A 84 -17.92 2.23 19.52
CA GLY A 84 -18.58 1.81 18.27
C GLY A 84 -18.61 2.91 17.20
N ILE A 85 -18.72 4.18 17.59
CA ILE A 85 -18.71 5.32 16.67
C ILE A 85 -17.28 5.59 16.17
N ALA A 86 -16.30 5.60 17.08
CA ALA A 86 -14.89 5.79 16.73
C ALA A 86 -14.40 4.68 15.76
N HIS A 87 -14.74 3.42 16.02
CA HIS A 87 -14.41 2.32 15.11
C HIS A 87 -15.02 2.50 13.72
N LYS A 88 -16.29 2.92 13.63
CA LYS A 88 -16.94 3.22 12.34
C LYS A 88 -16.24 4.37 11.62
N ALA A 89 -15.90 5.45 12.34
CA ALA A 89 -15.19 6.59 11.78
C ALA A 89 -13.81 6.20 11.24
N PHE A 90 -13.01 5.44 12.01
CA PHE A 90 -11.71 4.95 11.56
C PHE A 90 -11.81 4.01 10.36
N SER A 91 -12.84 3.17 10.30
CA SER A 91 -13.07 2.29 9.16
C SER A 91 -13.48 3.08 7.91
N ILE A 92 -14.36 4.07 8.03
CA ILE A 92 -14.70 4.97 6.91
C ILE A 92 -13.45 5.71 6.42
N LEU A 93 -12.66 6.28 7.34
CA LEU A 93 -11.42 6.97 7.00
C LEU A 93 -10.43 6.05 6.29
N TYR A 94 -10.30 4.79 6.72
CA TYR A 94 -9.44 3.80 6.07
C TYR A 94 -9.84 3.55 4.61
N TYR A 95 -11.12 3.32 4.33
CA TYR A 95 -11.59 3.11 2.96
C TYR A 95 -11.50 4.38 2.10
N LEU A 96 -11.72 5.55 2.69
CA LEU A 96 -11.51 6.83 2.00
C LEU A 96 -10.05 7.04 1.62
N LEU A 97 -9.11 6.71 2.51
CA LEU A 97 -7.68 6.80 2.23
C LEU A 97 -7.23 5.78 1.19
N LEU A 98 -7.77 4.56 1.21
CA LEU A 98 -7.54 3.57 0.14
C LEU A 98 -8.05 4.06 -1.21
N LEU A 99 -9.26 4.63 -1.26
CA LEU A 99 -9.80 5.22 -2.48
C LEU A 99 -8.95 6.39 -2.96
N ALA A 100 -8.55 7.28 -2.06
CA ALA A 100 -7.65 8.39 -2.36
C ALA A 100 -6.32 7.88 -2.92
N GLN A 101 -5.75 6.81 -2.35
CA GLN A 101 -4.52 6.19 -2.85
C GLN A 101 -4.68 5.67 -4.27
N VAL A 102 -5.79 4.99 -4.57
CA VAL A 102 -6.10 4.52 -5.93
C VAL A 102 -6.19 5.70 -6.90
N LEU A 103 -6.89 6.77 -6.51
CA LEU A 103 -7.01 7.99 -7.34
C LEU A 103 -5.65 8.65 -7.57
N MET A 104 -4.80 8.72 -6.54
CA MET A 104 -3.44 9.28 -6.66
C MET A 104 -2.58 8.45 -7.62
N CYS A 105 -2.63 7.13 -7.55
CA CYS A 105 -1.94 6.27 -8.51
C CYS A 105 -2.45 6.49 -9.95
N VAL A 106 -3.76 6.66 -10.14
CA VAL A 106 -4.34 6.99 -11.46
C VAL A 106 -3.85 8.35 -11.95
N LEU A 107 -3.78 9.36 -11.08
CA LEU A 107 -3.28 10.70 -11.43
C LEU A 107 -1.81 10.65 -11.86
N GLU A 108 -0.94 9.97 -11.11
CA GLU A 108 0.47 9.81 -11.47
C GLU A 108 0.62 9.11 -12.83
N ILE A 109 -0.07 7.97 -13.04
CA ILE A 109 -0.03 7.26 -14.33
C ILE A 109 -0.52 8.15 -15.47
N THR A 110 -1.61 8.89 -15.25
CA THR A 110 -2.19 9.78 -16.27
C THR A 110 -1.21 10.92 -16.60
N ARG A 111 -0.61 11.55 -15.60
CA ARG A 111 0.36 12.64 -15.79
C ARG A 111 1.65 12.15 -16.47
N LEU A 112 2.15 10.98 -16.08
CA LEU A 112 3.28 10.32 -16.75
C LEU A 112 2.94 9.97 -18.22
N SER A 113 1.73 9.48 -18.48
CA SER A 113 1.28 9.16 -19.83
C SER A 113 1.19 10.39 -20.73
N LEU A 114 0.71 11.52 -20.19
CA LEU A 114 0.59 12.81 -20.90
C LEU A 114 1.97 13.44 -21.17
N ALA A 115 2.97 13.14 -20.35
CA ALA A 115 4.36 13.53 -20.56
C ALA A 115 5.11 12.59 -21.52
N HIS A 116 4.43 11.61 -22.15
CA HIS A 116 5.03 10.58 -23.01
C HIS A 116 6.17 9.78 -22.35
N LEU A 117 6.12 9.69 -21.03
CA LEU A 117 7.02 8.86 -20.23
C LEU A 117 6.36 7.49 -20.13
N ARG A 118 7.09 6.44 -20.54
CA ARG A 118 6.51 5.09 -20.57
C ARG A 118 6.16 4.66 -19.15
N ILE A 119 4.87 4.36 -18.97
CA ILE A 119 4.30 3.75 -17.77
C ILE A 119 5.04 2.42 -17.59
N GLY A 120 5.83 2.30 -16.53
CA GLY A 120 6.54 1.07 -16.18
C GLY A 120 5.56 -0.02 -15.71
N LEU A 121 5.94 -0.80 -14.70
CA LEU A 121 5.02 -1.74 -14.04
C LEU A 121 4.25 -1.09 -12.88
N LEU A 122 4.26 0.25 -12.78
CA LEU A 122 3.50 1.04 -11.81
C LEU A 122 2.02 0.63 -11.65
N PRO A 123 1.22 0.32 -12.71
CA PRO A 123 -0.16 -0.16 -12.54
C PRO A 123 -0.27 -1.51 -11.82
N PHE A 124 0.82 -2.26 -11.65
CA PHE A 124 0.80 -3.50 -10.87
C PHE A 124 0.57 -3.23 -9.37
N THR A 125 0.84 -2.03 -8.88
CA THR A 125 0.55 -1.62 -7.49
C THR A 125 -0.95 -1.65 -7.14
N PHE A 126 -1.83 -1.51 -8.14
CA PHE A 126 -3.27 -1.68 -7.94
C PHE A 126 -3.62 -3.06 -7.41
N VAL A 127 -2.86 -4.09 -7.78
CA VAL A 127 -3.11 -5.47 -7.33
C VAL A 127 -2.92 -5.56 -5.81
N SER A 128 -1.85 -4.98 -5.26
CA SER A 128 -1.64 -4.94 -3.80
C SER A 128 -2.73 -4.16 -3.08
N LEU A 129 -3.18 -3.02 -3.64
CA LEU A 129 -4.22 -2.19 -3.03
C LEU A 129 -5.58 -2.90 -3.00
N ILE A 130 -5.97 -3.51 -4.13
CA ILE A 130 -7.20 -4.29 -4.25
C ILE A 130 -7.16 -5.48 -3.28
N LEU A 131 -6.03 -6.20 -3.22
CA LEU A 131 -5.90 -7.35 -2.34
C LEU A 131 -5.90 -6.94 -0.85
N ALA A 132 -5.21 -5.87 -0.48
CA ALA A 132 -5.23 -5.34 0.88
C ALA A 132 -6.64 -4.92 1.31
N CYS A 133 -7.36 -4.24 0.41
CA CYS A 133 -8.77 -3.88 0.61
C CYS A 133 -9.66 -5.12 0.76
N ALA A 134 -9.50 -6.11 -0.13
CA ALA A 134 -10.26 -7.35 -0.07
C ALA A 134 -10.00 -8.14 1.22
N LEU A 135 -8.74 -8.24 1.66
CA LEU A 135 -8.38 -8.86 2.93
C LEU A 135 -8.97 -8.08 4.11
N HIS A 136 -8.90 -6.76 4.11
CA HIS A 136 -9.47 -5.95 5.20
C HIS A 136 -11.00 -6.08 5.26
N PHE A 137 -11.69 -5.96 4.12
CA PHE A 137 -13.15 -6.08 4.01
C PHE A 137 -13.66 -7.47 4.44
N THR A 138 -12.91 -8.52 4.10
CA THR A 138 -13.30 -9.91 4.40
C THR A 138 -12.74 -10.45 5.72
N ARG A 139 -12.07 -9.60 6.51
CA ARG A 139 -11.31 -10.00 7.72
C ARG A 139 -10.36 -11.18 7.43
N GLY A 140 -9.55 -11.03 6.39
CA GLY A 140 -8.57 -12.02 5.91
C GLY A 140 -9.19 -13.22 5.19
N PHE A 141 -10.35 -13.05 4.56
CA PHE A 141 -11.21 -14.11 4.03
C PHE A 141 -11.74 -15.10 5.08
N ARG A 142 -12.50 -14.58 6.06
CA ARG A 142 -13.15 -15.34 7.15
C ARG A 142 -12.16 -16.06 8.08
N GLY A 143 -11.02 -15.42 8.36
CA GLY A 143 -10.02 -15.94 9.29
C GLY A 143 -9.15 -17.08 8.75
N ARG A 144 -9.24 -17.40 7.45
CA ARG A 144 -8.38 -18.42 6.83
C ARG A 144 -6.94 -17.94 6.65
N VAL A 145 -6.73 -16.66 6.36
CA VAL A 145 -5.38 -16.10 6.22
C VAL A 145 -4.89 -15.64 7.59
N LEU A 146 -4.11 -16.48 8.26
CA LEU A 146 -3.50 -16.12 9.54
C LEU A 146 -2.51 -14.96 9.33
N GLY A 147 -2.58 -13.92 10.16
CA GLY A 147 -1.64 -12.80 10.09
C GLY A 147 -1.84 -11.85 8.90
N TRP A 148 -2.98 -11.89 8.21
CA TRP A 148 -3.29 -10.99 7.08
C TRP A 148 -3.06 -9.50 7.40
N LYS A 149 -3.36 -9.10 8.64
CA LYS A 149 -3.15 -7.73 9.14
C LYS A 149 -1.67 -7.32 9.11
N TRP A 150 -0.78 -8.22 9.51
CA TRP A 150 0.67 -7.97 9.47
C TRP A 150 1.20 -7.93 8.04
N ALA A 151 0.64 -8.75 7.15
CA ALA A 151 0.98 -8.69 5.73
C ALA A 151 0.55 -7.35 5.10
N ASN A 152 -0.68 -6.87 5.39
CA ASN A 152 -1.16 -5.56 4.95
C ASN A 152 -0.29 -4.42 5.49
N LEU A 153 0.04 -4.46 6.78
CA LEU A 153 0.92 -3.47 7.40
C LEU A 153 2.30 -3.44 6.73
N ALA A 154 2.91 -4.62 6.53
CA ALA A 154 4.23 -4.74 5.91
C ALA A 154 4.24 -4.20 4.48
N VAL A 155 3.21 -4.47 3.68
CA VAL A 155 3.16 -3.95 2.30
C VAL A 155 2.94 -2.44 2.26
N PHE A 156 2.13 -1.86 3.15
CA PHE A 156 1.98 -0.40 3.22
C PHE A 156 3.28 0.29 3.62
N ILE A 157 4.01 -0.25 4.60
CA ILE A 157 5.33 0.27 4.98
C ILE A 157 6.32 0.11 3.83
N ALA A 158 6.38 -1.06 3.18
CA ALA A 158 7.27 -1.30 2.06
C ALA A 158 7.00 -0.31 0.92
N LEU A 159 5.73 -0.11 0.53
CA LEU A 159 5.33 0.84 -0.51
C LEU A 159 5.63 2.29 -0.12
N ALA A 160 5.44 2.67 1.15
CA ALA A 160 5.82 4.00 1.64
C ALA A 160 7.34 4.21 1.53
N VAL A 161 8.15 3.22 1.94
CA VAL A 161 9.62 3.30 1.86
C VAL A 161 10.09 3.37 0.42
N THR A 162 9.59 2.52 -0.49
CA THR A 162 10.03 2.54 -1.89
C THR A 162 9.66 3.84 -2.59
N ASN A 163 8.46 4.39 -2.35
CA ASN A 163 8.09 5.70 -2.88
C ASN A 163 8.87 6.84 -2.21
N GLY A 164 9.27 6.69 -0.95
CA GLY A 164 10.18 7.61 -0.26
C GLY A 164 11.58 7.62 -0.88
N VAL A 165 12.11 6.45 -1.26
CA VAL A 165 13.37 6.34 -2.00
C VAL A 165 13.26 7.05 -3.35
N LYS A 166 12.15 6.86 -4.08
CA LYS A 166 11.87 7.56 -5.35
C LYS A 166 11.99 9.09 -5.19
N ILE A 167 11.33 9.66 -4.17
CA ILE A 167 11.43 11.09 -3.88
C ILE A 167 12.87 11.50 -3.55
N ALA A 168 13.58 10.73 -2.73
CA ALA A 168 14.95 11.05 -2.34
C ALA A 168 15.93 11.05 -3.52
N GLU A 169 15.69 10.19 -4.51
CA GLU A 169 16.47 10.15 -5.75
C GLU A 169 16.12 11.32 -6.67
N GLU A 170 14.84 11.60 -6.89
CA GLU A 170 14.39 12.75 -7.69
C GLU A 170 14.87 14.10 -7.12
N VAL A 171 14.90 14.25 -5.79
CA VAL A 171 15.44 15.45 -5.13
C VAL A 171 16.96 15.57 -5.33
N LYS A 172 17.69 14.45 -5.39
CA LYS A 172 19.15 14.42 -5.58
C LYS A 172 19.57 14.69 -7.02
N GLU A 173 18.78 14.24 -8.00
CA GLU A 173 19.05 14.47 -9.42
C GLU A 173 18.94 15.96 -9.79
N GLY A 174 18.24 16.74 -8.98
CA GLY A 174 18.15 18.19 -9.09
C GLY A 174 17.20 18.61 -10.21
N THR A 175 16.48 19.70 -9.97
CA THR A 175 15.39 20.29 -10.78
C THR A 175 15.78 20.78 -12.18
N GLY A 176 16.88 20.28 -12.75
CA GLY A 176 17.51 20.76 -13.98
C GLY A 176 17.10 20.03 -15.26
N GLN A 177 16.63 18.78 -15.20
CA GLN A 177 16.44 17.98 -16.42
C GLN A 177 15.06 18.14 -17.10
N ARG A 178 14.02 18.60 -16.39
CA ARG A 178 12.66 18.79 -16.94
C ARG A 178 12.07 20.19 -16.82
N LYS A 179 12.90 21.25 -16.83
CA LYS A 179 12.38 22.63 -16.88
C LYS A 179 11.67 22.88 -18.22
N GLY A 180 10.34 22.92 -18.20
CA GLY A 180 9.50 23.26 -19.37
C GLY A 180 8.65 22.12 -19.96
N SER A 181 8.66 20.92 -19.35
CA SER A 181 7.73 19.84 -19.75
C SER A 181 6.34 20.04 -19.13
N LYS A 182 5.31 19.39 -19.70
CA LYS A 182 3.91 19.45 -19.22
C LYS A 182 3.70 18.81 -17.83
N TYR A 183 4.73 18.13 -17.30
CA TYR A 183 4.76 17.57 -15.94
C TYR A 183 6.16 17.80 -15.32
N PRO A 184 6.37 18.91 -14.60
CA PRO A 184 7.64 19.21 -13.97
C PRO A 184 7.92 18.25 -12.81
N GLU A 185 9.19 17.98 -12.53
CA GLU A 185 9.64 17.09 -11.43
C GLU A 185 9.12 17.54 -10.06
N SER A 186 8.86 18.84 -9.86
CA SER A 186 8.23 19.35 -8.64
C SER A 186 6.85 18.74 -8.39
N ASP A 187 6.06 18.54 -9.46
CA ASP A 187 4.70 18.04 -9.35
C ASP A 187 4.71 16.52 -9.17
N GLU A 188 5.68 15.82 -9.76
CA GLU A 188 5.95 14.38 -9.54
C GLU A 188 6.30 14.13 -8.07
N ILE A 189 7.25 14.90 -7.51
CA ILE A 189 7.65 14.79 -6.10
C ILE A 189 6.47 15.02 -5.16
N ILE A 190 5.62 16.02 -5.43
CA ILE A 190 4.44 16.32 -4.60
C ILE A 190 3.44 15.16 -4.66
N ASP A 191 3.11 14.66 -5.85
CA ASP A 191 2.14 13.57 -6.02
C ASP A 191 2.62 12.31 -5.28
N VAL A 192 3.88 11.92 -5.46
CA VAL A 192 4.49 10.75 -4.79
C VAL A 192 4.59 10.97 -3.28
N SER A 193 4.90 12.19 -2.82
CA SER A 193 4.93 12.53 -1.38
C SER A 193 3.57 12.34 -0.71
N VAL A 194 2.49 12.75 -1.38
CA VAL A 194 1.13 12.51 -0.90
C VAL A 194 0.84 11.02 -0.80
N MET A 195 1.26 10.22 -1.79
CA MET A 195 1.11 8.75 -1.72
C MET A 195 1.85 8.14 -0.53
N VAL A 196 3.09 8.55 -0.27
CA VAL A 196 3.85 8.09 0.91
C VAL A 196 3.10 8.41 2.21
N GLY A 197 2.57 9.63 2.33
CA GLY A 197 1.78 10.04 3.48
C GLY A 197 0.51 9.21 3.67
N VAL A 198 -0.20 8.92 2.58
CA VAL A 198 -1.41 8.09 2.61
C VAL A 198 -1.07 6.63 2.97
N TYR A 199 -0.01 6.04 2.41
CA TYR A 199 0.46 4.71 2.81
C TYR A 199 0.84 4.64 4.30
N ALA A 200 1.53 5.66 4.82
CA ALA A 200 1.86 5.74 6.25
C ALA A 200 0.61 5.86 7.12
N ALA A 201 -0.36 6.69 6.72
CA ALA A 201 -1.63 6.81 7.42
C ALA A 201 -2.44 5.50 7.41
N LEU A 202 -2.45 4.78 6.29
CA LEU A 202 -3.06 3.45 6.18
C LEU A 202 -2.36 2.44 7.08
N ALA A 203 -1.02 2.46 7.16
CA ALA A 203 -0.26 1.61 8.08
C ALA A 203 -0.65 1.88 9.55
N ILE A 204 -0.71 3.16 9.95
CA ILE A 204 -1.14 3.56 11.30
C ILE A 204 -2.58 3.10 11.56
N LEU A 205 -3.51 3.38 10.65
CA LEU A 205 -4.91 2.96 10.80
C LEU A 205 -5.06 1.45 10.87
N GLU A 206 -4.29 0.69 10.08
CA GLU A 206 -4.26 -0.76 10.17
C GLU A 206 -3.89 -1.18 11.60
N THR A 207 -2.88 -0.58 12.23
CA THR A 207 -2.55 -0.90 13.64
C THR A 207 -3.69 -0.59 14.61
N MET A 208 -4.39 0.53 14.42
CA MET A 208 -5.46 1.01 15.31
C MET A 208 -6.79 0.25 15.16
N LEU A 209 -7.13 -0.19 13.95
CA LEU A 209 -8.35 -0.95 13.67
C LEU A 209 -8.22 -2.37 14.23
N ARG A 210 -9.00 -2.69 15.26
CA ARG A 210 -9.10 -4.07 15.78
C ARG A 210 -9.94 -4.93 14.82
N PRO A 211 -9.59 -6.22 14.61
CA PRO A 211 -10.31 -7.13 13.71
C PRO A 211 -11.76 -7.41 14.16
#